data_AF-A0A1S6ILU6-F1
#
_entry.id   AF-A0A1S6ILU6-F1
#
_cell.length_a   1.000
_cell.length_b   1.000
_cell.length_c   1.000
_cell.angle_alpha   90.00
_cell.angle_beta   90.00
_cell.angle_gamma   90.00
#
_symmetry.space_group_name_H-M   'P 1'
#
loop_
_entity.id
_entity.type
_entity.pdbx_description
1 polymer ?
#
loop_
_entity_poly.entity_id
_entity_poly.type
_entity_poly.pdbx_seq_one_letter_code
_entity_poly.pdbx_strand_id
1 'polypeptide(L)'
;MKTLKDILSSFGDKYFIGNELNKAKVIQDIDRYDEELILALLSNELVKKHYAKQIGEYTLIETNKLIESFEMDDYWMDSYTKYSKKIGLTVNGRFLDESTEAVLDFPYKDTVLKAGMSKEDVEKEDLLPNEPFYNEVVAAEEIDTLLDKKILVNAKRYTAEGVEDTAEFSEEDNLILKGNNLLALHSLKEKYSGKVKMIYIDVPYYFITNKEYDAFKYFDLSI
;
A
#
# COMPACT_ATOMS: atom_id res chain seq x y z
N MET A 1 4.96 33.67 6.88
CA MET A 1 3.82 34.02 6.00
C MET A 1 3.19 35.37 6.32
N LYS A 2 2.77 35.68 7.56
CA LYS A 2 2.27 37.04 7.91
C LYS A 2 3.22 38.17 7.48
N THR A 3 4.51 38.02 7.77
CA THR A 3 5.56 38.97 7.36
C THR A 3 5.68 39.13 5.84
N LEU A 4 5.49 38.07 5.05
CA LEU A 4 5.51 38.15 3.59
C LEU A 4 4.26 38.89 3.07
N LYS A 5 3.08 38.64 3.66
CA LYS A 5 1.87 39.43 3.35
C LYS A 5 2.10 40.92 3.64
N ASP A 6 2.65 41.24 4.81
CA ASP A 6 2.87 42.62 5.25
C ASP A 6 3.81 43.35 4.27
N ILE A 7 4.88 42.68 3.81
CA ILE A 7 5.80 43.22 2.79
C ILE A 7 5.06 43.43 1.46
N LEU A 8 4.32 42.43 0.97
CA LEU A 8 3.61 42.53 -0.30
C LEU A 8 2.51 43.60 -0.27
N SER A 9 1.87 43.80 0.88
CA SER A 9 0.85 44.84 1.08
C SER A 9 1.44 46.26 0.98
N SER A 10 2.75 46.42 1.17
CA SER A 10 3.42 47.72 1.03
C SER A 10 3.49 48.20 -0.44
N PHE A 11 3.28 47.30 -1.40
CA PHE A 11 3.20 47.60 -2.84
C PHE A 11 1.77 47.95 -3.32
N GLY A 12 0.84 48.20 -2.39
CA GLY A 12 -0.56 48.50 -2.69
C GLY A 12 -1.22 47.36 -3.47
N ASP A 13 -1.90 47.71 -4.57
CA ASP A 13 -2.67 46.75 -5.38
C ASP A 13 -1.82 45.95 -6.39
N LYS A 14 -0.49 46.16 -6.47
CA LYS A 14 0.39 45.48 -7.44
C LYS A 14 0.26 43.95 -7.36
N TYR A 15 0.16 43.41 -6.14
CA TYR A 15 0.12 41.98 -5.86
C TYR A 15 -1.23 41.48 -5.34
N PHE A 16 -2.24 42.33 -5.26
CA PHE A 16 -3.56 41.99 -4.73
C PHE A 16 -4.65 42.27 -5.77
N ILE A 17 -5.54 41.30 -5.97
CA ILE A 17 -6.77 41.47 -6.75
C ILE A 17 -7.92 41.48 -5.75
N GLY A 18 -8.43 42.66 -5.43
CA GLY A 18 -9.38 42.83 -4.33
C GLY A 18 -8.73 42.50 -2.99
N ASN A 19 -9.20 41.46 -2.30
CA ASN A 19 -8.65 41.03 -1.01
C ASN A 19 -7.77 39.76 -1.13
N GLU A 20 -7.59 39.22 -2.35
CA GLU A 20 -6.84 38.00 -2.60
C GLU A 20 -5.46 38.30 -3.18
N LEU A 21 -4.45 37.55 -2.74
CA LEU A 21 -3.09 37.67 -3.24
C LEU A 21 -2.98 37.02 -4.62
N ASN A 22 -2.52 37.79 -5.61
CA ASN A 22 -2.17 37.27 -6.92
C ASN A 22 -0.80 36.56 -6.86
N LYS A 23 -0.81 35.29 -6.42
CA LYS A 23 0.39 34.43 -6.31
C LYS A 23 1.20 34.39 -7.61
N ALA A 24 0.53 34.28 -8.76
CA ALA A 24 1.19 34.19 -10.05
C ALA A 24 2.03 35.44 -10.36
N LYS A 25 1.51 36.62 -10.04
CA LYS A 25 2.24 37.88 -10.22
C LYS A 25 3.44 38.00 -9.29
N VAL A 26 3.30 37.58 -8.04
CA VAL A 26 4.40 37.56 -7.06
C VAL A 26 5.52 36.61 -7.52
N ILE A 27 5.16 35.39 -7.91
CA ILE A 27 6.11 34.38 -8.42
C ILE A 27 6.85 34.92 -9.64
N GLN A 28 6.12 35.52 -10.58
CA GLN A 28 6.72 36.11 -11.78
C GLN A 28 7.75 37.19 -11.46
N ASP A 29 7.45 38.09 -10.51
CA ASP A 29 8.35 39.19 -10.16
C ASP A 29 9.55 38.69 -9.33
N ILE A 30 9.40 37.62 -8.55
CA ILE A 30 10.53 36.92 -7.88
C ILE A 30 11.45 36.26 -8.90
N ASP A 31 10.88 35.54 -9.88
CA ASP A 31 11.63 34.84 -10.94
C ASP A 31 12.40 35.81 -11.85
N ARG A 32 11.84 37.01 -12.05
CA ARG A 32 12.48 38.10 -12.80
C ARG A 32 13.48 38.92 -11.99
N TYR A 33 13.68 38.61 -10.72
CA TYR A 33 14.51 39.41 -9.81
C TYR A 33 14.11 40.90 -9.78
N ASP A 34 12.80 41.20 -9.70
CA ASP A 34 12.28 42.56 -9.58
C ASP A 34 12.96 43.29 -8.41
N GLU A 35 13.75 44.32 -8.72
CA GLU A 35 14.68 44.93 -7.77
C GLU A 35 13.97 45.48 -6.52
N GLU A 36 12.82 46.14 -6.71
CA GLU A 36 12.03 46.68 -5.62
C GLU A 36 11.50 45.58 -4.69
N LEU A 37 10.97 44.49 -5.26
CA LEU A 37 10.47 43.35 -4.50
C LEU A 37 11.61 42.65 -3.72
N ILE A 38 12.73 42.38 -4.39
CA ILE A 38 13.87 41.69 -3.78
C ILE A 38 14.46 42.52 -2.64
N LEU A 39 14.62 43.83 -2.82
CA LEU A 39 15.08 44.73 -1.75
C LEU A 39 14.11 44.78 -0.57
N ALA A 40 12.80 44.84 -0.83
CA ALA A 40 11.79 44.82 0.21
C ALA A 40 11.80 43.50 1.01
N LEU A 41 11.98 42.37 0.33
CA LEU A 41 12.13 41.06 0.95
C LEU A 41 13.41 40.97 1.80
N LEU A 42 14.54 41.45 1.30
CA LEU A 42 15.82 41.41 2.01
C LEU A 42 15.93 42.42 3.16
N SER A 43 15.11 43.49 3.14
CA SER A 43 15.03 44.47 4.23
C SER A 43 14.41 43.90 5.51
N ASN A 44 13.71 42.76 5.40
CA ASN A 44 13.13 42.10 6.55
C ASN A 44 14.06 41.00 7.09
N GLU A 45 14.50 41.15 8.34
CA GLU A 45 15.42 40.21 9.01
C GLU A 45 14.94 38.75 9.01
N LEU A 46 13.63 38.51 9.17
CA LEU A 46 13.09 37.15 9.15
C LEU A 46 13.13 36.55 7.75
N VAL A 47 12.74 37.32 6.73
CA VAL A 47 12.77 36.86 5.33
C VAL A 47 14.22 36.62 4.91
N LYS A 48 15.12 37.56 5.21
CA LYS A 48 16.57 37.42 4.95
C LYS A 48 17.16 36.18 5.63
N LYS A 49 16.78 35.88 6.87
CA LYS A 49 17.25 34.70 7.60
C LYS A 49 16.81 33.38 6.96
N HIS A 50 15.59 33.32 6.41
CA HIS A 50 14.99 32.08 5.92
C HIS A 50 15.12 31.86 4.42
N TYR A 51 15.24 32.93 3.64
CA TYR A 51 15.22 32.92 2.18
C TYR A 51 16.44 33.60 1.56
N ALA A 52 17.49 33.86 2.34
CA ALA A 52 18.75 34.33 1.80
C ALA A 52 19.93 33.58 2.43
N LYS A 53 21.03 33.55 1.70
CA LYS A 53 22.30 32.92 2.07
C LYS A 53 23.40 33.96 1.99
N GLN A 54 24.16 34.11 3.07
CA GLN A 54 25.33 34.97 3.08
C GLN A 54 26.53 34.20 2.50
N ILE A 55 27.19 34.78 1.51
CA ILE A 55 28.41 34.26 0.89
C ILE A 55 29.46 35.37 0.92
N GLY A 56 30.33 35.35 1.92
CA GLY A 56 31.25 36.45 2.19
C GLY A 56 30.48 37.75 2.50
N GLU A 57 30.72 38.79 1.72
CA GLU A 57 30.02 40.09 1.85
C GLU A 57 28.70 40.16 1.06
N TYR A 58 28.43 39.16 0.21
CA TYR A 58 27.25 39.14 -0.65
C TYR A 58 26.09 38.39 0.00
N THR A 59 24.88 38.94 -0.11
CA THR A 59 23.63 38.26 0.27
C THR A 59 22.97 37.73 -1.01
N LEU A 60 22.86 36.41 -1.13
CA LEU A 60 22.16 35.75 -2.24
C LEU A 60 20.75 35.37 -1.79
N ILE A 61 19.73 35.74 -2.55
CA ILE A 61 18.34 35.34 -2.27
C ILE A 61 18.05 33.95 -2.87
N GLU A 62 17.40 33.09 -2.10
CA GLU A 62 16.96 31.74 -2.50
C GLU A 62 15.58 31.84 -3.19
N THR A 63 15.54 32.29 -4.44
CA THR A 63 14.29 32.51 -5.20
C THR A 63 13.44 31.25 -5.30
N ASN A 64 14.03 30.09 -5.61
CA ASN A 64 13.29 28.82 -5.72
C ASN A 64 12.51 28.50 -4.44
N LYS A 65 13.14 28.70 -3.28
CA LYS A 65 12.52 28.46 -1.97
C LYS A 65 11.39 29.43 -1.65
N LEU A 66 11.52 30.67 -2.11
CA LEU A 66 10.43 31.66 -2.04
C LEU A 66 9.27 31.25 -2.94
N ILE A 67 9.54 30.87 -4.19
CA ILE A 67 8.53 30.42 -5.16
C ILE A 67 7.76 29.21 -4.63
N GLU A 68 8.47 28.19 -4.15
CA GLU A 68 7.88 27.00 -3.51
C GLU A 68 6.92 27.40 -2.38
N SER A 69 7.25 28.43 -1.59
CA SER A 69 6.40 28.90 -0.49
C SER A 69 5.09 29.54 -0.96
N PHE A 70 5.04 30.10 -2.17
CA PHE A 70 3.84 30.66 -2.78
C PHE A 70 3.01 29.62 -3.54
N GLU A 71 3.65 28.60 -4.10
CA GLU A 71 2.99 27.51 -4.84
C GLU A 71 2.19 26.57 -3.93
N MET A 72 2.54 26.47 -2.65
CA MET A 72 1.82 25.61 -1.74
C MET A 72 0.46 26.23 -1.32
N ASP A 73 -0.64 25.53 -1.61
CA ASP A 73 -2.00 26.05 -1.42
C ASP A 73 -2.46 26.11 0.04
N ASP A 74 -2.02 25.17 0.88
CA ASP A 74 -2.45 25.04 2.30
C ASP A 74 -1.75 26.01 3.27
N TYR A 75 -0.78 26.80 2.80
CA TYR A 75 0.12 27.61 3.64
C TYR A 75 -0.32 29.06 3.76
N TRP A 76 -1.38 29.43 3.05
CA TRP A 76 -1.97 30.75 3.17
C TRP A 76 -2.86 30.78 4.41
N MET A 77 -2.33 31.44 5.44
CA MET A 77 -2.99 31.95 6.63
C MET A 77 -2.94 31.17 7.95
N ASP A 78 -2.96 29.83 8.06
CA ASP A 78 -3.03 29.20 9.40
C ASP A 78 -2.46 27.75 9.56
N SER A 79 -1.62 27.23 8.67
CA SER A 79 -1.08 25.85 8.79
C SER A 79 0.42 25.80 9.14
N TYR A 80 0.78 25.10 10.24
CA TYR A 80 2.15 24.98 10.77
C TYR A 80 2.93 23.75 10.28
N THR A 81 2.37 22.97 9.35
CA THR A 81 3.02 21.79 8.80
C THR A 81 3.16 21.92 7.29
N LYS A 82 4.24 21.34 6.76
CA LYS A 82 4.46 21.29 5.31
C LYS A 82 3.62 20.23 4.57
N TYR A 83 2.94 19.38 5.34
CA TYR A 83 2.20 18.24 4.85
C TYR A 83 0.70 18.56 4.86
N SER A 84 -0.01 18.14 3.81
CA SER A 84 -1.47 18.19 3.81
C SER A 84 -2.04 17.30 4.92
N LYS A 85 -3.33 17.45 5.24
CA LYS A 85 -4.02 16.64 6.26
C LYS A 85 -4.22 15.16 5.85
N LYS A 86 -3.55 14.69 4.80
CA LYS A 86 -3.70 13.35 4.22
C LYS A 86 -2.39 12.57 4.37
N ILE A 87 -2.49 11.34 4.88
CA ILE A 87 -1.36 10.40 4.90
C ILE A 87 -1.27 9.74 3.52
N GLY A 88 -0.09 9.70 2.91
CA GLY A 88 0.10 9.08 1.61
C GLY A 88 1.56 9.09 1.14
N LEU A 89 1.81 8.39 0.04
CA LEU A 89 3.09 8.40 -0.67
C LEU A 89 3.14 9.60 -1.62
N THR A 90 4.27 10.32 -1.65
CA THR A 90 4.44 11.51 -2.50
C THR A 90 5.74 11.43 -3.28
N VAL A 91 5.73 11.96 -4.50
CA VAL A 91 6.92 12.20 -5.32
C VAL A 91 6.99 13.70 -5.57
N ASN A 92 8.10 14.34 -5.17
CA ASN A 92 8.29 15.79 -5.28
C ASN A 92 7.13 16.63 -4.68
N GLY A 93 6.54 16.16 -3.58
CA GLY A 93 5.47 16.87 -2.88
C GLY A 93 4.06 16.70 -3.45
N ARG A 94 3.90 15.97 -4.56
CA ARG A 94 2.58 15.57 -5.10
C ARG A 94 2.25 14.14 -4.70
N PHE A 95 0.99 13.89 -4.35
CA PHE A 95 0.57 12.53 -3.99
C PHE A 95 0.59 11.59 -5.20
N LEU A 96 0.88 10.31 -4.95
CA LEU A 96 0.87 9.29 -6.00
C LEU A 96 -0.50 9.13 -6.67
N ASP A 97 -1.61 9.36 -5.95
CA ASP A 97 -2.95 9.27 -6.53
C ASP A 97 -3.32 10.46 -7.42
N GLU A 98 -2.50 11.53 -7.41
CA GLU A 98 -2.63 12.70 -8.27
C GLU A 98 -1.60 12.67 -9.42
N SER A 99 -0.71 11.68 -9.46
CA SER A 99 0.32 11.53 -10.48
C SER A 99 0.06 10.32 -11.36
N THR A 100 0.08 10.51 -12.69
CA THR A 100 0.04 9.41 -13.66
C THR A 100 1.43 8.85 -13.99
N GLU A 101 2.50 9.45 -13.44
CA GLU A 101 3.89 9.12 -13.77
C GLU A 101 4.44 7.95 -12.95
N ALA A 102 3.75 7.55 -11.88
CA ALA A 102 4.20 6.50 -10.98
C ALA A 102 3.09 5.46 -10.79
N VAL A 103 3.44 4.20 -10.99
CA VAL A 103 2.56 3.04 -10.72
C VAL A 103 3.14 2.28 -9.54
N LEU A 104 2.30 2.02 -8.53
CA LEU A 104 2.66 1.12 -7.46
C LEU A 104 2.41 -0.31 -7.93
N ASP A 105 3.50 -1.05 -8.16
CA ASP A 105 3.43 -2.47 -8.53
C ASP A 105 3.75 -3.35 -7.32
N PHE A 106 2.88 -4.31 -7.04
CA PHE A 106 3.08 -5.30 -6.00
C PHE A 106 3.51 -6.60 -6.67
N PRO A 107 4.69 -7.15 -6.34
CA PRO A 107 5.09 -8.46 -6.81
C PRO A 107 4.03 -9.51 -6.46
N TYR A 108 3.77 -10.44 -7.38
CA TYR A 108 2.84 -11.57 -7.20
C TYR A 108 1.35 -11.19 -7.03
N LYS A 109 0.96 -9.93 -7.27
CA LYS A 109 -0.44 -9.48 -7.14
C LYS A 109 -1.42 -10.18 -8.07
N ASP A 110 -0.90 -10.76 -9.14
CA ASP A 110 -1.61 -11.45 -10.22
C ASP A 110 -1.36 -12.95 -10.16
N THR A 111 -1.20 -13.52 -8.96
CA THR A 111 -0.87 -14.93 -8.79
C THR A 111 -1.71 -15.65 -7.73
N VAL A 112 -1.92 -16.96 -7.96
CA VAL A 112 -2.57 -17.89 -7.04
C VAL A 112 -1.52 -18.85 -6.49
N LEU A 113 -1.38 -18.92 -5.16
CA LEU A 113 -0.44 -19.83 -4.50
C LEU A 113 -1.00 -21.26 -4.46
N LYS A 114 -0.28 -22.23 -5.02
CA LYS A 114 -0.55 -23.65 -4.82
C LYS A 114 0.31 -24.19 -3.68
N ALA A 115 -0.25 -24.22 -2.48
CA ALA A 115 0.43 -24.80 -1.30
C ALA A 115 0.43 -26.34 -1.34
N GLY A 116 1.53 -26.94 -0.89
CA GLY A 116 1.69 -28.39 -0.76
C GLY A 116 0.70 -29.02 0.24
N MET A 117 0.35 -30.29 0.05
CA MET A 117 -0.76 -30.92 0.79
C MET A 117 -0.33 -31.63 2.10
N SER A 118 0.90 -32.11 2.24
CA SER A 118 1.36 -32.81 3.46
C SER A 118 2.88 -32.84 3.62
N LYS A 119 3.39 -33.04 4.85
CA LYS A 119 4.84 -33.28 5.11
C LYS A 119 5.36 -34.59 4.47
N GLU A 120 4.48 -35.57 4.28
CA GLU A 120 4.82 -36.89 3.71
C GLU A 120 4.96 -36.85 2.17
N ASP A 121 4.29 -35.90 1.51
CA ASP A 121 4.49 -35.63 0.07
C ASP A 121 5.77 -34.83 -0.19
N VAL A 122 6.24 -34.07 0.81
CA VAL A 122 7.45 -33.22 0.73
C VAL A 122 8.75 -34.03 0.81
N GLU A 123 8.74 -35.21 1.43
CA GLU A 123 9.95 -36.05 1.56
C GLU A 123 10.25 -36.92 0.34
N LYS A 124 9.30 -37.08 -0.59
CA LYS A 124 9.47 -37.95 -1.77
C LYS A 124 10.00 -37.26 -3.02
N GLU A 125 10.10 -35.95 -3.02
CA GLU A 125 10.78 -35.21 -4.07
C GLU A 125 12.01 -34.52 -3.48
N ASP A 126 13.21 -34.98 -3.87
CA ASP A 126 14.49 -34.24 -3.74
C ASP A 126 14.50 -32.93 -4.56
N LEU A 127 13.33 -32.42 -4.94
CA LEU A 127 13.10 -31.15 -5.59
C LEU A 127 12.35 -30.33 -4.55
N LEU A 128 12.99 -29.26 -4.09
CA LEU A 128 12.44 -28.18 -3.28
C LEU A 128 10.91 -28.08 -3.42
N PRO A 129 10.12 -27.97 -2.33
CA PRO A 129 8.71 -27.65 -2.44
C PRO A 129 8.61 -26.23 -3.00
N ASN A 130 8.72 -26.10 -4.32
CA ASN A 130 8.41 -24.89 -5.04
C ASN A 130 6.90 -24.82 -4.98
N GLU A 131 6.35 -24.23 -3.92
CA GLU A 131 4.95 -23.79 -3.88
C GLU A 131 4.80 -22.78 -5.04
N PRO A 132 4.34 -23.22 -6.23
CA PRO A 132 4.41 -22.37 -7.39
C PRO A 132 3.29 -21.35 -7.30
N PHE A 133 3.65 -20.10 -7.58
CA PHE A 133 2.69 -19.04 -7.84
C PHE A 133 2.21 -19.17 -9.29
N TYR A 134 0.94 -19.48 -9.48
CA TYR A 134 0.32 -19.51 -10.81
C TYR A 134 -0.11 -18.10 -11.19
N ASN A 135 0.45 -17.54 -12.26
CA ASN A 135 0.00 -16.27 -12.79
C ASN A 135 -1.41 -16.38 -13.38
N GLU A 136 -2.30 -15.46 -13.06
CA GLU A 136 -3.71 -15.46 -13.47
C GLU A 136 -3.90 -15.48 -15.00
N VAL A 137 -2.96 -14.91 -15.75
CA VAL A 137 -3.04 -14.85 -17.22
C VAL A 137 -2.31 -16.02 -17.87
N VAL A 138 -1.09 -16.31 -17.41
CA VAL A 138 -0.23 -17.33 -18.04
C VAL A 138 -0.64 -18.75 -17.67
N ALA A 139 -1.09 -18.97 -16.43
CA ALA A 139 -1.46 -20.27 -15.88
C ALA A 139 -2.97 -20.36 -15.62
N ALA A 140 -3.77 -19.73 -16.48
CA ALA A 140 -5.22 -19.68 -16.34
C ALA A 140 -5.85 -21.07 -16.35
N GLU A 141 -5.37 -21.99 -17.19
CA GLU A 141 -5.88 -23.37 -17.29
C GLU A 141 -5.62 -24.18 -16.01
N GLU A 142 -4.44 -24.01 -15.40
CA GLU A 142 -4.09 -24.63 -14.13
C GLU A 142 -4.94 -24.07 -12.98
N ILE A 143 -5.19 -22.76 -12.99
CA ILE A 143 -6.06 -22.10 -12.01
C ILE A 143 -7.51 -22.58 -12.16
N ASP A 144 -8.03 -22.65 -13.39
CA ASP A 144 -9.36 -23.18 -13.67
C ASP A 144 -9.50 -24.62 -13.17
N THR A 145 -8.52 -25.47 -13.48
CA THR A 145 -8.48 -26.85 -12.98
C THR A 145 -8.41 -26.91 -11.45
N LEU A 146 -7.64 -26.01 -10.82
CA LEU A 146 -7.50 -25.92 -9.37
C LEU A 146 -8.81 -25.50 -8.70
N LEU A 147 -9.55 -24.58 -9.31
CA LEU A 147 -10.83 -24.05 -8.82
C LEU A 147 -12.04 -24.86 -9.29
N ASP A 148 -11.87 -25.80 -10.20
CA ASP A 148 -12.96 -26.62 -10.71
C ASP A 148 -13.63 -27.46 -9.62
N LYS A 149 -14.89 -27.83 -9.86
CA LYS A 149 -15.67 -28.65 -8.94
C LYS A 149 -14.97 -29.97 -8.64
N LYS A 150 -14.61 -30.19 -7.38
CA LYS A 150 -13.94 -31.43 -6.95
C LYS A 150 -14.97 -32.50 -6.60
N ILE A 151 -14.65 -33.73 -6.94
CA ILE A 151 -15.42 -34.92 -6.59
C ILE A 151 -14.78 -35.55 -5.36
N LEU A 152 -15.57 -35.78 -4.30
CA LEU A 152 -15.13 -36.55 -3.14
C LEU A 152 -15.09 -38.03 -3.51
N VAL A 153 -13.95 -38.67 -3.27
CA VAL A 153 -13.71 -40.09 -3.57
C VAL A 153 -13.32 -40.84 -2.30
N ASN A 154 -13.43 -42.18 -2.33
CA ASN A 154 -13.07 -43.06 -1.20
C ASN A 154 -13.85 -42.78 0.10
N ALA A 155 -15.14 -42.47 -0.02
CA ALA A 155 -15.98 -42.22 1.15
C ALA A 155 -16.23 -43.52 1.95
N LYS A 156 -16.03 -43.41 3.27
CA LYS A 156 -16.21 -44.51 4.23
C LYS A 156 -17.10 -44.07 5.37
N ARG A 157 -18.00 -44.95 5.78
CA ARG A 157 -18.88 -44.78 6.93
C ARG A 157 -18.32 -45.57 8.11
N TYR A 158 -18.19 -44.90 9.25
CA TYR A 158 -17.70 -45.48 10.49
C TYR A 158 -18.88 -45.66 11.44
N THR A 159 -19.20 -46.90 11.77
CA THR A 159 -20.27 -47.29 12.70
C THR A 159 -19.68 -48.01 13.91
N ALA A 160 -20.49 -48.29 14.94
CA ALA A 160 -20.02 -49.06 16.09
C ALA A 160 -19.67 -50.51 15.68
N GLU A 161 -20.29 -50.99 14.61
CA GLU A 161 -20.16 -52.33 14.06
C GLU A 161 -18.98 -52.48 13.09
N GLY A 162 -18.43 -51.38 12.56
CA GLY A 162 -17.24 -51.43 11.69
C GLY A 162 -17.10 -50.27 10.72
N VAL A 163 -16.39 -50.51 9.62
CA VAL A 163 -16.16 -49.55 8.54
C VAL A 163 -16.70 -50.11 7.24
N GLU A 164 -17.51 -49.31 6.54
CA GLU A 164 -18.17 -49.70 5.30
C GLU A 164 -17.95 -48.62 4.22
N ASP A 165 -17.79 -49.04 2.97
CA ASP A 165 -17.70 -48.12 1.85
C ASP A 165 -19.09 -47.54 1.54
N THR A 166 -19.16 -46.23 1.30
CA THR A 166 -20.40 -45.53 0.97
C THR A 166 -20.18 -44.59 -0.21
N ALA A 167 -21.19 -44.40 -1.05
CA ALA A 167 -21.18 -43.38 -2.10
C ALA A 167 -21.96 -42.11 -1.71
N GLU A 168 -22.70 -42.16 -0.59
CA GLU A 168 -23.64 -41.12 -0.20
C GLU A 168 -23.46 -40.71 1.27
N PHE A 169 -23.78 -39.44 1.53
CA PHE A 169 -23.84 -38.85 2.87
C PHE A 169 -24.97 -37.81 2.93
N SER A 170 -25.49 -37.60 4.13
CA SER A 170 -26.59 -36.70 4.45
C SER A 170 -26.09 -35.40 5.13
N GLU A 171 -26.96 -34.41 5.36
CA GLU A 171 -26.58 -33.18 6.07
C GLU A 171 -26.47 -33.39 7.59
N GLU A 172 -27.01 -34.50 8.07
CA GLU A 172 -27.06 -34.95 9.45
C GLU A 172 -25.82 -35.78 9.84
N ASP A 173 -25.05 -36.22 8.86
CA ASP A 173 -23.83 -36.99 9.07
C ASP A 173 -22.66 -36.09 9.54
N ASN A 174 -21.84 -36.63 10.44
CA ASN A 174 -20.56 -36.02 10.80
C ASN A 174 -19.53 -36.35 9.71
N LEU A 175 -18.93 -35.31 9.11
CA LEU A 175 -18.00 -35.48 7.99
C LEU A 175 -16.55 -35.25 8.41
N ILE A 176 -15.67 -36.17 8.02
CA ILE A 176 -14.22 -36.00 8.10
C ILE A 176 -13.67 -35.99 6.67
N LEU A 177 -13.06 -34.87 6.28
CA LEU A 177 -12.43 -34.73 4.97
C LEU A 177 -10.92 -34.80 5.12
N LYS A 178 -10.30 -35.71 4.37
CA LYS A 178 -8.83 -35.81 4.26
C LYS A 178 -8.37 -35.12 2.97
N GLY A 179 -7.58 -34.06 3.10
CA GLY A 179 -7.02 -33.34 1.96
C GLY A 179 -6.61 -31.92 2.31
N ASN A 180 -6.25 -31.14 1.28
CA ASN A 180 -5.94 -29.72 1.41
C ASN A 180 -7.18 -28.94 1.86
N ASN A 181 -7.04 -28.16 2.93
CA ASN A 181 -8.14 -27.42 3.55
C ASN A 181 -8.76 -26.38 2.61
N LEU A 182 -7.97 -25.70 1.77
CA LEU A 182 -8.46 -24.72 0.80
C LEU A 182 -9.37 -25.40 -0.23
N LEU A 183 -8.94 -26.52 -0.80
CA LEU A 183 -9.75 -27.28 -1.77
C LEU A 183 -10.99 -27.89 -1.12
N ALA A 184 -10.87 -28.38 0.12
CA ALA A 184 -12.01 -28.92 0.87
C ALA A 184 -13.06 -27.83 1.13
N LEU A 185 -12.65 -26.66 1.61
CA LEU A 185 -13.55 -25.53 1.87
C LEU A 185 -14.17 -24.99 0.57
N HIS A 186 -13.39 -24.90 -0.50
CA HIS A 186 -13.89 -24.51 -1.82
C HIS A 186 -15.01 -25.46 -2.28
N SER A 187 -14.81 -26.77 -2.12
CA SER A 187 -15.80 -27.79 -2.50
C SER A 187 -17.05 -27.76 -1.63
N LEU A 188 -16.91 -27.47 -0.33
CA LEU A 188 -18.04 -27.36 0.61
C LEU A 188 -18.83 -26.06 0.44
N LYS A 189 -18.22 -25.01 -0.13
CA LYS A 189 -18.80 -23.67 -0.26
C LYS A 189 -20.19 -23.69 -0.91
N GLU A 190 -20.36 -24.40 -2.02
CA GLU A 190 -21.65 -24.45 -2.74
C GLU A 190 -22.80 -24.95 -1.86
N LYS A 191 -22.55 -25.94 -0.99
CA LYS A 191 -23.59 -26.63 -0.21
C LYS A 191 -23.78 -26.08 1.20
N TYR A 192 -22.71 -25.58 1.83
CA TYR A 192 -22.69 -25.22 3.25
C TYR A 192 -22.51 -23.71 3.53
N SER A 193 -22.42 -22.87 2.49
CA SER A 193 -22.39 -21.41 2.67
C SER A 193 -23.59 -20.92 3.49
N GLY A 194 -23.32 -20.12 4.52
CA GLY A 194 -24.34 -19.58 5.44
C GLY A 194 -24.94 -20.60 6.43
N LYS A 195 -24.55 -21.88 6.38
CA LYS A 195 -25.04 -22.92 7.30
C LYS A 195 -24.12 -23.19 8.50
N VAL A 196 -22.87 -22.71 8.46
CA VAL A 196 -21.86 -22.95 9.51
C VAL A 196 -22.08 -21.99 10.68
N LYS A 197 -22.35 -22.55 11.87
CA LYS A 197 -22.60 -21.76 13.10
C LYS A 197 -21.33 -21.34 13.83
N MET A 198 -20.29 -22.18 13.80
CA MET A 198 -19.04 -21.97 14.52
C MET A 198 -17.90 -22.62 13.74
N ILE A 199 -16.74 -21.95 13.73
CA ILE A 199 -15.50 -22.47 13.14
C ILE A 199 -14.45 -22.42 14.24
N TYR A 200 -13.74 -23.53 14.43
CA TYR A 200 -12.56 -23.61 15.29
C TYR A 200 -11.38 -24.07 14.45
N ILE A 201 -10.31 -23.28 14.45
CA ILE A 201 -9.08 -23.56 13.72
C ILE A 201 -7.89 -23.29 14.64
N ASP A 202 -6.99 -24.26 14.74
CA ASP A 202 -5.70 -24.13 15.41
C ASP A 202 -4.62 -24.22 14.31
N VAL A 203 -4.30 -23.06 13.74
CA VAL A 203 -3.35 -22.95 12.63
C VAL A 203 -1.92 -22.79 13.16
N PRO A 204 -0.89 -23.25 12.42
CA PRO A 204 0.49 -23.05 12.83
C PRO A 204 0.82 -21.55 12.85
N TYR A 205 1.37 -21.09 13.96
CA TYR A 205 1.75 -19.69 14.12
C TYR A 205 3.06 -19.38 13.38
N TYR A 206 3.12 -18.18 12.81
CA TYR A 206 4.35 -17.59 12.28
C TYR A 206 5.01 -16.72 13.36
N PHE A 207 6.26 -17.03 13.71
CA PHE A 207 7.04 -16.27 14.69
C PHE A 207 8.32 -15.73 14.05
N ILE A 208 8.57 -14.43 14.22
CA ILE A 208 9.74 -13.72 13.67
C ILE A 208 11.05 -14.18 14.35
N THR A 209 10.96 -14.66 15.59
CA THR A 209 12.08 -15.25 16.33
C THR A 209 11.91 -16.76 16.41
N ASN A 210 12.93 -17.50 15.96
CA ASN A 210 12.93 -18.97 15.94
C ASN A 210 12.58 -19.54 17.33
N LYS A 211 11.58 -20.43 17.38
CA LYS A 211 11.48 -21.47 18.42
C LYS A 211 12.00 -22.78 17.84
N GLU A 212 12.66 -23.57 18.67
CA GLU A 212 13.37 -24.77 18.23
C GLU A 212 12.49 -25.87 17.64
N TYR A 213 11.18 -25.89 17.86
CA TYR A 213 10.28 -26.88 17.26
C TYR A 213 8.89 -26.27 16.99
N ASP A 214 8.37 -26.46 15.77
CA ASP A 214 6.99 -26.18 15.28
C ASP A 214 6.56 -24.74 14.89
N ALA A 215 7.42 -23.97 14.23
CA ALA A 215 7.02 -22.71 13.57
C ALA A 215 6.78 -22.88 12.05
N PHE A 216 5.77 -22.20 11.51
CA PHE A 216 5.53 -22.13 10.06
C PHE A 216 6.63 -21.32 9.38
N LYS A 217 7.23 -21.84 8.30
CA LYS A 217 8.23 -21.12 7.49
C LYS A 217 7.57 -20.71 6.17
N TYR A 218 7.38 -19.41 5.95
CA TYR A 218 7.17 -18.92 4.59
C TYR A 218 8.54 -18.81 3.90
N PHE A 219 8.60 -19.13 2.62
CA PHE A 219 9.78 -18.85 1.80
C PHE A 219 10.04 -17.34 1.84
N ASP A 220 11.21 -16.98 2.37
CA ASP A 220 11.70 -15.61 2.37
C ASP A 220 11.97 -15.23 0.91
N LEU A 221 11.00 -14.57 0.26
CA LEU A 221 11.21 -13.88 -1.00
C LEU A 221 12.14 -12.70 -0.70
N SER A 222 13.42 -13.02 -0.62
CA SER A 222 14.50 -12.04 -0.56
C SER A 222 14.43 -11.21 -1.83
N ILE A 223 14.07 -9.93 -1.65
CA ILE A 223 14.11 -8.87 -2.65
C ILE A 223 15.58 -8.53 -2.95
#